data_AF-C3YPH6-F1
#
_entry.id   AF-C3YPH6-F1
#
_cell.length_a   1.000
_cell.length_b   1.000
_cell.length_c   1.000
_cell.angle_alpha   90.00
_cell.angle_beta   90.00
_cell.angle_gamma   90.00
#
_symmetry.space_group_name_H-M   'P 1'
#
loop_
_entity.id
_entity.type
_entity.pdbx_description
1 polymer ?
#
loop_
_entity_poly.entity_id
_entity_poly.type
_entity_poly.pdbx_seq_one_letter_code
_entity_poly.pdbx_strand_id
1 'polypeptide(L)'
;GVRPESFQKLESPMLREIIDGGTRQRKEERFTIKELLQHEFFDESTGMYVELAVPAGEQSESNYQLRLRVEDPKRRRDKHKDDEAIEFGFDVQKDKPEDVAAEMVRMLF
;
A
#
# COMPACT_ATOMS: atom_id res chain seq x y z
N GLY A 1 -25.14 -14.03 4.32
CA GLY A 1 -24.64 -14.33 2.97
C GLY A 1 -23.40 -15.18 3.10
N VAL A 2 -23.10 -16.02 2.11
CA VAL A 2 -21.88 -16.81 2.08
C VAL A 2 -20.73 -15.91 1.60
N ARG A 3 -19.56 -16.04 2.23
CA ARG A 3 -18.36 -15.28 1.84
C ARG A 3 -17.88 -15.77 0.45
N PRO A 4 -17.64 -14.86 -0.51
CA PRO A 4 -17.16 -15.26 -1.83
C PRO A 4 -15.72 -15.79 -1.75
N GLU A 5 -15.37 -16.72 -2.63
CA GLU A 5 -14.00 -17.28 -2.73
C GLU A 5 -12.95 -16.20 -3.04
N SER A 6 -13.34 -15.13 -3.73
CA SER A 6 -12.46 -13.98 -4.01
C SER A 6 -11.91 -13.32 -2.75
N PHE A 7 -12.55 -13.47 -1.59
CA PHE A 7 -12.01 -12.97 -0.32
C PHE A 7 -10.66 -13.58 0.03
N GLN A 8 -10.39 -14.82 -0.39
CA GLN A 8 -9.09 -15.48 -0.14
C GLN A 8 -7.95 -14.86 -0.95
N LYS A 9 -8.26 -14.11 -2.01
CA LYS A 9 -7.29 -13.43 -2.87
C LYS A 9 -6.79 -12.11 -2.29
N LEU A 10 -7.30 -11.69 -1.13
CA LEU A 10 -6.84 -10.49 -0.45
C LEU A 10 -5.49 -10.78 0.23
N GLU A 11 -4.43 -10.20 -0.30
CA GLU A 11 -3.07 -10.33 0.20
C GLU A 11 -2.80 -9.42 1.40
N SER A 12 -3.35 -8.20 1.39
CA SER A 12 -3.19 -7.25 2.50
C SER A 12 -4.04 -7.67 3.71
N PRO A 13 -3.41 -7.94 4.87
CA PRO A 13 -4.12 -8.28 6.11
C PRO A 13 -5.11 -7.19 6.53
N MET A 14 -4.72 -5.93 6.33
CA MET A 14 -5.47 -4.74 6.72
C MET A 14 -6.73 -4.56 5.86
N LEU A 15 -6.61 -4.74 4.54
CA LEU A 15 -7.77 -4.75 3.64
C LEU A 15 -8.71 -5.90 3.95
N ARG A 16 -8.15 -7.07 4.28
CA ARG A 16 -8.92 -8.26 4.65
C ARG A 16 -9.73 -8.03 5.92
N GLU A 17 -9.18 -7.35 6.92
CA GLU A 17 -9.88 -6.97 8.14
C GLU A 17 -11.04 -6.00 7.87
N ILE A 18 -10.82 -4.95 7.09
CA ILE A 18 -11.88 -3.97 6.75
C ILE A 18 -13.02 -4.63 6.00
N ILE A 19 -12.71 -5.44 4.99
CA ILE A 19 -13.73 -6.14 4.19
C ILE A 19 -14.46 -7.16 5.05
N ASP A 20 -13.76 -7.89 5.93
CA ASP A 20 -14.39 -8.81 6.88
C ASP A 20 -15.37 -8.08 7.81
N GLY A 21 -14.90 -7.04 8.48
CA GLY A 21 -15.68 -6.24 9.42
C GLY A 21 -16.87 -5.55 8.77
N GLY A 22 -16.73 -5.04 7.55
CA GLY A 22 -17.84 -4.41 6.82
C GLY A 22 -18.89 -5.40 6.29
N THR A 23 -18.52 -6.66 6.05
CA THR A 23 -19.40 -7.66 5.41
C THR A 23 -19.92 -8.75 6.35
N ARG A 24 -19.74 -8.60 7.67
CA ARG A 24 -20.24 -9.57 8.67
C ARG A 24 -21.74 -9.84 8.52
N GLN A 25 -22.14 -11.08 8.80
CA GLN A 25 -23.51 -11.53 8.56
C GLN A 25 -24.52 -10.74 9.41
N ARG A 26 -24.23 -10.59 10.70
CA ARG A 26 -25.03 -9.83 11.65
C ARG A 26 -24.71 -8.34 11.51
N LYS A 27 -25.75 -7.52 11.44
CA LYS A 27 -25.61 -6.07 11.23
C LYS A 27 -24.92 -5.40 12.41
N GLU A 28 -25.17 -5.92 13.61
CA GLU A 28 -24.67 -5.42 14.88
C GLU A 28 -23.17 -5.66 15.05
N GLU A 29 -22.63 -6.64 14.33
CA GLU A 29 -21.21 -6.98 14.34
C GLU A 29 -20.45 -6.23 13.24
N ARG A 30 -21.13 -5.58 12.28
CA ARG A 30 -20.46 -4.87 11.19
C ARG A 30 -19.81 -3.60 11.68
N PHE A 31 -18.66 -3.27 11.11
CA PHE A 31 -18.04 -1.97 11.33
C PHE A 31 -18.99 -0.85 10.93
N THR A 32 -19.13 0.11 11.84
CA THR A 32 -19.78 1.37 11.58
C THR A 32 -18.88 2.24 10.71
N ILE A 33 -19.48 3.22 10.04
CA ILE A 33 -18.73 4.21 9.25
C ILE A 33 -17.70 4.93 10.14
N LYS A 34 -18.03 5.19 11.41
CA LYS A 34 -17.13 5.84 12.36
C LYS A 34 -15.91 4.97 12.66
N GLU A 35 -16.10 3.68 12.93
CA GLU A 35 -14.99 2.74 13.17
C GLU A 35 -14.11 2.58 11.93
N LEU A 36 -14.69 2.54 10.73
CA LEU A 36 -13.92 2.52 9.48
C LEU A 36 -13.05 3.78 9.34
N LEU A 37 -13.61 4.97 9.54
CA LEU A 37 -12.86 6.23 9.41
C LEU A 37 -11.77 6.40 10.47
N GLN A 38 -11.84 5.67 11.59
CA GLN A 38 -10.82 5.68 12.65
C GLN A 38 -9.80 4.55 12.49
N HIS A 39 -9.97 3.68 11.50
CA HIS A 39 -9.05 2.58 11.25
C HIS A 39 -7.74 3.10 10.65
N GLU A 40 -6.60 2.54 11.07
CA GLU A 40 -5.26 2.97 10.62
C GLU A 40 -5.10 2.97 9.08
N PHE A 41 -5.86 2.13 8.38
CA PHE A 41 -5.88 2.07 6.92
C PHE A 41 -6.31 3.39 6.28
N PHE A 42 -7.21 4.12 6.94
CA PHE A 42 -7.68 5.43 6.51
C PHE A 42 -6.95 6.58 7.23
N ASP A 43 -6.08 6.26 8.19
CA ASP A 43 -5.25 7.22 8.93
C ASP A 43 -3.85 7.39 8.29
N GLU A 44 -3.62 6.79 7.11
CA GLU A 44 -2.31 6.81 6.45
C GLU A 44 -2.01 8.22 5.87
N SER A 45 -1.62 9.11 6.77
CA SER A 45 -1.35 10.53 6.55
C SER A 45 0.02 10.81 5.93
N THR A 46 0.68 9.82 5.34
CA THR A 46 1.99 9.98 4.68
C THR A 46 1.86 10.60 3.29
N GLY A 47 0.70 10.50 2.64
CA GLY A 47 0.45 11.03 1.30
C GLY A 47 1.33 10.40 0.22
N MET A 48 1.99 9.28 0.56
CA MET A 48 2.85 8.47 -0.29
C MET A 48 2.70 7.01 0.11
N TYR A 49 2.67 6.11 -0.86
CA TYR A 49 2.58 4.67 -0.61
C TYR A 49 3.46 3.90 -1.60
N VAL A 50 3.85 2.69 -1.22
CA VAL A 50 4.67 1.79 -2.05
C VAL A 50 3.83 0.57 -2.43
N GLU A 51 3.78 0.25 -3.71
CA GLU A 51 3.09 -0.93 -4.25
C GLU A 51 4.08 -1.83 -5.03
N LEU A 52 3.71 -3.09 -5.26
CA LEU A 52 4.45 -3.95 -6.18
C LEU A 52 4.28 -3.44 -7.62
N ALA A 53 5.38 -3.27 -8.35
CA ALA A 53 5.34 -2.85 -9.74
C ALA A 53 4.96 -4.01 -10.69
N VAL A 54 5.29 -5.26 -10.32
CA VAL A 54 4.87 -6.47 -11.03
C VAL A 54 4.19 -7.46 -10.08
N PRO A 55 3.26 -8.31 -10.57
CA PRO A 55 2.52 -9.25 -9.74
C PRO A 55 3.45 -10.17 -8.93
N ALA A 56 3.03 -10.55 -7.72
CA ALA A 56 3.86 -11.37 -6.82
C ALA A 56 4.35 -12.69 -7.43
N GLY A 57 3.60 -13.28 -8.37
CA GLY A 57 3.98 -14.51 -9.07
C GLY A 57 5.09 -14.36 -10.13
N GLU A 58 5.49 -13.13 -10.46
CA GLU A 58 6.55 -12.81 -11.43
C GLU A 58 7.81 -12.25 -10.76
N GLN A 59 7.81 -12.16 -9.43
CA GLN A 59 8.93 -11.67 -8.62
C GLN A 59 9.90 -12.81 -8.28
N SER A 60 11.17 -12.47 -8.08
CA SER A 60 12.17 -13.41 -7.53
C SER A 60 12.04 -13.54 -6.02
N GLU A 61 12.55 -14.63 -5.42
CA GLU A 61 12.29 -14.97 -4.00
C GLU A 61 12.67 -13.89 -2.98
N SER A 62 13.65 -13.04 -3.27
CA SER A 62 14.06 -11.96 -2.37
C SER A 62 14.11 -10.57 -3.00
N ASN A 63 14.07 -10.44 -4.33
CA ASN A 63 14.17 -9.15 -5.01
C ASN A 63 12.80 -8.77 -5.61
N TYR A 64 12.29 -7.63 -5.15
CA TYR A 64 10.99 -7.08 -5.51
C TYR A 64 11.15 -5.80 -6.32
N GLN A 65 10.47 -5.73 -7.45
CA GLN A 65 10.25 -4.46 -8.13
C GLN A 65 9.09 -3.71 -7.47
N LEU A 66 9.39 -2.55 -6.88
CA LEU A 66 8.46 -1.70 -6.14
C LEU A 66 8.21 -0.39 -6.89
N ARG A 67 7.06 0.23 -6.62
CA ARG A 67 6.65 1.52 -7.16
C ARG A 67 6.17 2.43 -6.04
N LEU A 68 6.86 3.55 -5.84
CA LEU A 68 6.47 4.63 -4.93
C LEU A 68 5.53 5.60 -5.64
N ARG A 69 4.36 5.85 -5.04
CA ARG A 69 3.36 6.81 -5.52
C ARG A 69 3.13 7.90 -4.49
N VAL A 70 2.84 9.11 -4.98
CA VAL A 70 2.48 10.28 -4.16
C VAL A 70 1.00 10.59 -4.40
N GLU A 71 0.16 10.41 -3.38
CA GLU A 71 -1.29 10.64 -3.45
C GLU A 71 -1.66 12.11 -3.47
N ASP A 72 -0.92 12.97 -2.75
CA ASP A 72 -1.21 14.39 -2.70
C ASP A 72 -0.23 15.19 -3.58
N PRO A 73 -0.67 15.68 -4.76
CA PRO A 73 0.14 16.56 -5.60
C PRO A 73 0.65 17.79 -4.86
N LYS A 74 -0.06 18.26 -3.82
CA LYS A 74 0.32 19.43 -3.02
C LYS A 74 1.51 19.16 -2.07
N ARG A 75 1.83 17.89 -1.80
CA ARG A 75 2.99 17.49 -0.98
C ARG A 75 4.25 17.25 -1.82
N ARG A 76 4.15 17.32 -3.15
CA ARG A 76 5.29 17.27 -4.06
C ARG A 76 6.08 18.57 -3.94
N ARG A 77 7.40 18.48 -3.70
CA ARG A 77 8.24 19.68 -3.55
C ARG A 77 8.52 20.41 -4.88
N ASP A 78 8.33 19.80 -6.05
CA ASP A 78 8.52 20.48 -7.35
C ASP A 78 7.77 19.84 -8.53
N LYS A 79 7.68 20.61 -9.64
CA LYS A 79 6.90 20.44 -10.89
C LYS A 79 7.19 19.17 -11.75
N HIS A 80 7.24 17.99 -11.15
CA HIS A 80 7.26 16.75 -11.94
C HIS A 80 5.86 16.37 -12.38
N LYS A 81 5.75 15.95 -13.66
CA LYS A 81 4.52 15.59 -14.36
C LYS A 81 3.63 14.72 -13.48
N ASP A 82 2.33 14.97 -13.54
CA ASP A 82 1.31 14.51 -12.60
C ASP A 82 1.29 12.99 -12.31
N ASP A 83 1.93 12.15 -13.13
CA ASP A 83 1.88 10.68 -13.09
C ASP A 83 3.22 9.94 -12.85
N GLU A 84 4.31 10.63 -12.51
CA GLU A 84 5.62 9.96 -12.38
C GLU A 84 5.74 9.19 -11.05
N ALA A 85 5.35 7.92 -11.07
CA ALA A 85 5.63 6.97 -9.99
C ALA A 85 7.09 6.50 -10.09
N ILE A 86 7.76 6.36 -8.95
CA ILE A 86 9.19 6.01 -8.92
C ILE A 86 9.31 4.51 -8.74
N GLU A 87 9.88 3.82 -9.73
CA GLU A 87 10.13 2.39 -9.66
C GLU A 87 11.56 2.10 -9.18
N PHE A 88 11.70 1.15 -8.27
CA PHE A 88 12.98 0.74 -7.70
C PHE A 88 12.96 -0.74 -7.31
N GLY A 89 14.12 -1.36 -7.33
CA GLY A 89 14.31 -2.72 -6.83
C GLY A 89 14.56 -2.73 -5.33
N PHE A 90 14.10 -3.76 -4.62
CA PHE A 90 14.31 -3.93 -3.20
C PHE A 90 14.57 -5.41 -2.87
N ASP A 91 15.75 -5.73 -2.37
CA ASP A 91 16.09 -7.06 -1.84
C ASP A 91 15.75 -7.14 -0.35
N VAL A 92 14.66 -7.83 0.01
CA VAL A 92 14.17 -7.91 1.40
C VAL A 92 15.16 -8.54 2.37
N GLN A 93 16.19 -9.23 1.89
CA GLN A 93 17.22 -9.84 2.74
C GLN A 93 18.45 -8.93 2.94
N LYS A 94 18.70 -8.00 2.01
CA LYS A 94 19.94 -7.22 1.99
C LYS A 94 19.72 -5.73 2.19
N ASP A 95 18.63 -5.20 1.65
CA ASP A 95 18.38 -3.78 1.61
C ASP A 95 17.68 -3.30 2.87
N LYS A 96 18.05 -2.09 3.31
CA LYS A 96 17.37 -1.39 4.40
C LYS A 96 16.51 -0.27 3.82
N PRO A 97 15.24 -0.14 4.24
CA PRO A 97 14.35 0.92 3.75
C PRO A 97 14.94 2.32 3.89
N GLU A 98 15.68 2.60 4.97
CA GLU A 98 16.29 3.90 5.23
C GLU A 98 17.40 4.24 4.23
N ASP A 99 18.22 3.24 3.88
CA ASP A 99 19.33 3.41 2.93
C ASP A 99 18.78 3.65 1.52
N VAL A 100 17.77 2.88 1.11
CA VAL A 100 17.09 3.05 -0.18
C VAL A 100 16.39 4.40 -0.26
N ALA A 101 15.69 4.82 0.80
CA ALA A 101 15.06 6.14 0.86
C ALA A 101 16.10 7.28 0.78
N ALA A 102 17.25 7.14 1.46
CA ALA A 102 18.33 8.12 1.38
C ALA A 102 18.93 8.21 -0.04
N GLU A 103 19.05 7.08 -0.73
CA GLU A 103 19.49 7.05 -2.13
C GLU A 103 18.48 7.72 -3.06
N MET A 104 17.18 7.45 -2.89
CA MET A 104 16.11 8.14 -3.65
C MET A 104 16.18 9.66 -3.45
N VAL A 105 16.43 10.13 -2.22
CA VAL A 105 16.62 11.57 -1.96
C VAL A 105 17.84 12.11 -2.70
N ARG A 106 18.96 11.38 -2.76
CA ARG A 106 20.18 11.81 -3.49
C ARG A 106 20.03 11.78 -5.02
N MET A 107 19.15 10.94 -5.56
CA MET A 107 18.93 10.85 -7.01
C MET A 107 17.90 11.85 -7.52
N LEU A 108 16.95 12.26 -6.66
CA LEU A 108 15.84 13.15 -7.01
C LEU A 108 16.09 14.62 -6.62
N PHE A 109 17.11 14.90 -5.81
CA PHE A 109 17.54 16.23 -5.38
C PHE A 109 19.06 16.40 -5.55
#